data_AF-A0A8B9JPH8-F1
#
_entry.id   AF-A0A8B9JPH8-F1
#
_cell.length_a   1.000
_cell.length_b   1.000
_cell.length_c   1.000
_cell.angle_alpha   90.00
_cell.angle_beta   90.00
_cell.angle_gamma   90.00
#
_symmetry.space_group_name_H-M   'P 1'
#
loop_
_entity.id
_entity.type
_entity.pdbx_description
1 polymer ?
#
loop_
_entity_poly.entity_id
_entity_poly.type
_entity_poly.pdbx_seq_one_letter_code
_entity_poly.pdbx_strand_id
1 'polypeptide(L)'
;MAQSGRRDAPELPDFSLLKRLARDQLIYLLEQQHEVDKLYKVELKPIVSTADQLCFLIRPRIQTVKWISDVVNLDKAAGRLRRYKIIFTPQKFYACEAVLEEQGVFGDVTCDEWAFYLLPLDDDIISLELPEFFRENFLEGDQRWVGAAGGALRLIHSLYGPFSKVYGIGQCAKMVYESWREQVEDGEQKTQQPEIGNVFLIDRDVDFITPLCSQVVYEGLVDDIFRIKCGSVEFGPEVTSSDKSIKVMLNSQDKVFNEIRNEHFSNVFGFLSQKARNLQTAYDKRRGMDIQQMKAFVSEELKGLKQEHRLLSLHIGASECIMKKKTKQDFQELLKTEHSLLEGFEVRECVSFIEEHINRQISMIDSLRLLCLLSLTENGEYL
;
A
#
# COMPACT_ATOMS: atom_id res chain seq x y z
N MET A 1 17.66 22.17 -1.22
CA MET A 1 18.83 21.49 -1.83
C MET A 1 18.69 20.01 -1.51
N ALA A 2 18.02 19.25 -2.36
CA ALA A 2 17.80 17.82 -2.16
C ALA A 2 18.34 17.06 -3.37
N GLN A 3 18.97 15.92 -3.10
CA GLN A 3 19.73 15.04 -3.99
C GLN A 3 21.10 15.55 -4.47
N SER A 4 22.08 15.56 -3.56
CA SER A 4 23.34 14.89 -3.89
C SER A 4 23.21 13.45 -3.42
N GLY A 5 22.93 12.51 -4.32
CA GLY A 5 23.09 11.09 -3.99
C GLY A 5 24.48 10.91 -3.39
N ARG A 6 24.56 10.38 -2.16
CA ARG A 6 25.85 9.99 -1.60
C ARG A 6 26.44 8.99 -2.60
N ARG A 7 27.52 9.36 -3.28
CA ARG A 7 28.21 8.49 -4.26
C ARG A 7 28.73 7.19 -3.64
N ASP A 8 28.70 7.10 -2.31
CA ASP A 8 29.17 5.99 -1.51
C ASP A 8 28.04 5.03 -1.07
N ALA A 9 26.78 5.33 -1.42
CA ALA A 9 25.67 4.41 -1.18
C ALA A 9 25.56 3.43 -2.36
N PRO A 10 25.42 2.11 -2.10
CA PRO A 10 25.21 1.14 -3.17
C PRO A 10 23.93 1.50 -3.95
N GLU A 11 23.95 1.23 -5.25
CA GLU A 11 22.74 1.33 -6.08
C GLU A 11 21.65 0.42 -5.51
N LEU A 12 20.41 0.89 -5.56
CA LEU A 12 19.28 0.10 -5.09
C LEU A 12 19.07 -1.12 -6.00
N PRO A 13 18.61 -2.27 -5.47
CA PRO A 13 18.20 -3.39 -6.30
C PRO A 13 17.11 -2.99 -7.28
N ASP A 14 17.19 -3.47 -8.53
CA ASP A 14 16.18 -3.16 -9.55
C ASP A 14 14.89 -3.97 -9.34
N PHE A 15 13.93 -3.41 -8.60
CA PHE A 15 12.61 -4.01 -8.41
C PHE A 15 11.70 -4.00 -9.66
N SER A 16 12.15 -3.45 -10.80
CA SER A 16 11.39 -3.54 -12.06
C SER A 16 11.19 -4.98 -12.53
N LEU A 17 12.09 -5.89 -12.15
CA LEU A 17 11.94 -7.32 -12.42
C LEU A 17 10.69 -7.89 -11.74
N LEU A 18 10.38 -7.48 -10.52
CA LEU A 18 9.14 -7.87 -9.82
C LEU A 18 7.90 -7.30 -10.54
N LYS A 19 7.96 -6.06 -11.04
CA LYS A 19 6.88 -5.46 -11.84
C LYS A 19 6.61 -6.29 -13.10
N ARG A 20 7.68 -6.70 -13.78
CA ARG A 20 7.60 -7.56 -14.96
C ARG A 20 7.07 -8.93 -14.64
N LEU A 21 7.59 -9.62 -13.61
CA LEU A 21 7.08 -10.92 -13.19
C LEU A 21 5.59 -10.86 -12.84
N ALA A 22 5.17 -9.86 -12.05
CA ALA A 22 3.77 -9.62 -11.72
C ALA A 22 2.90 -9.46 -12.98
N ARG A 23 3.35 -8.59 -13.89
CA ARG A 23 2.65 -8.30 -15.14
C ARG A 23 2.61 -9.51 -16.05
N ASP A 24 3.73 -10.18 -16.28
CA ASP A 24 3.87 -11.30 -17.21
C ASP A 24 3.10 -12.52 -16.69
N GLN A 25 3.08 -12.76 -15.38
CA GLN A 25 2.24 -13.81 -14.77
C GLN A 25 0.75 -13.45 -14.87
N LEU A 26 0.37 -12.20 -14.62
CA LEU A 26 -1.01 -11.76 -14.80
C LEU A 26 -1.43 -11.88 -16.27
N ILE A 27 -0.58 -11.47 -17.21
CA ILE A 27 -0.80 -11.62 -18.65
C ILE A 27 -0.90 -13.11 -19.02
N TYR A 28 -0.01 -13.97 -18.52
CA TYR A 28 -0.08 -15.41 -18.73
C TYR A 28 -1.42 -15.98 -18.24
N LEU A 29 -1.89 -15.58 -17.06
CA LEU A 29 -3.19 -15.98 -16.54
C LEU A 29 -4.36 -15.48 -17.41
N LEU A 30 -4.26 -14.26 -17.95
CA LEU A 30 -5.33 -13.62 -18.72
C LEU A 30 -5.34 -13.99 -20.22
N GLU A 31 -4.19 -14.25 -20.82
CA GLU A 31 -4.00 -14.48 -22.27
C GLU A 31 -3.65 -15.93 -22.61
N GLN A 32 -2.83 -16.61 -21.82
CA GLN A 32 -2.24 -17.91 -22.19
C GLN A 32 -3.00 -19.11 -21.62
N GLN A 33 -3.67 -18.96 -20.47
CA GLN A 33 -4.41 -20.07 -19.88
C GLN A 33 -5.85 -20.16 -20.35
N HIS A 34 -6.59 -19.05 -20.53
CA HIS A 34 -8.02 -19.11 -20.86
C HIS A 34 -8.46 -17.83 -21.58
N GLU A 35 -9.34 -17.93 -22.59
CA GLU A 35 -10.00 -16.79 -23.25
C GLU A 35 -10.85 -15.98 -22.24
N VAL A 36 -10.23 -15.09 -21.47
CA VAL A 36 -10.93 -14.28 -20.46
C VAL A 36 -11.80 -13.24 -21.16
N ASP A 37 -13.10 -13.51 -21.25
CA ASP A 37 -14.08 -12.60 -21.85
C ASP A 37 -14.19 -11.29 -21.06
N LYS A 38 -14.33 -11.38 -19.73
CA LYS A 38 -14.59 -10.21 -18.87
C LYS A 38 -13.90 -10.33 -17.51
N LEU A 39 -13.43 -9.18 -17.02
CA LEU A 39 -12.86 -9.02 -15.69
C LEU A 39 -13.78 -8.20 -14.80
N TYR A 40 -14.00 -8.70 -13.60
CA TYR A 40 -14.84 -8.07 -12.60
C TYR A 40 -14.11 -8.00 -11.27
N LYS A 41 -14.35 -6.91 -10.54
CA LYS A 41 -13.95 -6.84 -9.13
C LYS A 41 -14.84 -7.75 -8.31
N VAL A 42 -14.25 -8.55 -7.42
CA VAL A 42 -15.00 -9.36 -6.45
C VAL A 42 -15.67 -8.41 -5.46
N GLU A 43 -16.99 -8.33 -5.55
CA GLU A 43 -17.87 -7.63 -4.64
C GLU A 43 -18.95 -8.63 -4.27
N LEU A 44 -19.12 -8.97 -2.98
CA LEU A 44 -20.00 -10.03 -2.46
C LEU A 44 -21.49 -9.80 -2.82
N LYS A 45 -21.80 -9.88 -4.10
CA LYS A 45 -23.06 -9.54 -4.76
C LYS A 45 -23.40 -10.68 -5.73
N PRO A 46 -24.67 -10.83 -6.13
CA PRO A 46 -25.04 -11.84 -7.11
C PRO A 46 -24.28 -11.66 -8.43
N ILE A 47 -23.79 -12.76 -9.00
CA ILE A 47 -23.09 -12.75 -10.29
C ILE A 47 -24.09 -12.97 -11.41
N VAL A 48 -24.21 -11.96 -12.28
CA VAL A 48 -24.97 -12.08 -13.54
C VAL A 48 -23.96 -12.24 -14.67
N SER A 49 -23.73 -13.48 -15.08
CA SER A 49 -22.83 -13.82 -16.17
C SER A 49 -23.44 -14.95 -17.00
N THR A 50 -23.19 -14.92 -18.30
CA THR A 50 -23.52 -16.00 -19.25
C THR A 50 -22.32 -16.93 -19.49
N ALA A 51 -21.18 -16.68 -18.86
CA ALA A 51 -19.98 -17.50 -19.04
C ALA A 51 -20.18 -18.92 -18.48
N ASP A 52 -19.65 -19.91 -19.20
CA ASP A 52 -19.66 -21.33 -18.81
C ASP A 52 -18.60 -21.66 -17.74
N GLN A 53 -17.70 -20.72 -17.46
CA GLN A 53 -16.68 -20.83 -16.43
C GLN A 53 -16.58 -19.52 -15.65
N LEU A 54 -16.45 -19.63 -14.33
CA LEU A 54 -16.08 -18.53 -13.44
C LEU A 54 -14.77 -18.85 -12.75
N CYS A 55 -13.80 -17.94 -12.86
CA CYS A 55 -12.51 -18.03 -12.20
C CYS A 55 -12.38 -16.90 -11.18
N PHE A 56 -12.16 -17.26 -9.93
CA PHE A 56 -12.04 -16.34 -8.80
C PHE A 56 -10.59 -16.23 -8.37
N LEU A 57 -9.97 -15.07 -8.53
CA LEU A 57 -8.68 -14.77 -7.94
C LEU A 57 -8.91 -14.04 -6.61
N ILE A 58 -8.65 -14.71 -5.48
CA ILE A 58 -9.00 -14.19 -4.15
C ILE A 58 -7.92 -14.47 -3.12
N ARG A 59 -7.91 -13.69 -2.05
CA ARG A 59 -7.25 -14.11 -0.81
C ARG A 59 -8.07 -15.18 -0.10
N PRO A 60 -7.44 -16.07 0.70
CA PRO A 60 -8.12 -17.14 1.44
C PRO A 60 -8.95 -16.61 2.62
N ARG A 61 -10.00 -15.83 2.33
CA ARG A 61 -10.95 -15.32 3.31
C ARG A 61 -12.19 -16.21 3.35
N ILE A 62 -12.53 -16.71 4.54
CA ILE A 62 -13.69 -17.58 4.79
C ILE A 62 -15.00 -16.97 4.25
N GLN A 63 -15.23 -15.68 4.48
CA GLN A 63 -16.43 -14.99 4.00
C GLN A 63 -16.55 -15.02 2.46
N THR A 64 -15.42 -14.83 1.77
CA THR A 64 -15.40 -14.84 0.31
C THR A 64 -15.64 -16.24 -0.23
N VAL A 65 -15.05 -17.26 0.38
CA VAL A 65 -15.28 -18.66 0.00
C VAL A 65 -16.74 -19.07 0.22
N LYS A 66 -17.34 -18.70 1.36
CA LYS A 66 -18.78 -18.93 1.62
C LYS A 66 -19.66 -18.29 0.54
N TRP A 67 -19.38 -17.04 0.18
CA TRP A 67 -20.11 -16.37 -0.90
C TRP A 67 -19.94 -17.08 -2.26
N ILE A 68 -18.74 -17.58 -2.58
CA ILE A 68 -18.54 -18.39 -3.80
C ILE A 68 -19.37 -19.67 -3.72
N SER A 69 -19.41 -20.34 -2.57
CA SER A 69 -20.27 -21.52 -2.35
C SER A 69 -21.74 -21.20 -2.57
N ASP A 70 -22.22 -20.04 -2.12
CA ASP A 70 -23.60 -19.59 -2.36
C ASP A 70 -23.87 -19.41 -3.86
N VAL A 71 -22.93 -18.82 -4.62
CA VAL A 71 -23.04 -18.69 -6.08
C VAL A 71 -23.17 -20.07 -6.75
N VAL A 72 -22.32 -21.03 -6.36
CA VAL A 72 -22.35 -22.39 -6.90
C VAL A 72 -23.69 -23.06 -6.60
N ASN A 73 -24.15 -22.98 -5.35
CA ASN A 73 -25.41 -23.59 -4.92
C ASN A 73 -26.63 -22.97 -5.60
N LEU A 74 -26.64 -21.65 -5.83
CA LEU A 74 -27.70 -20.98 -6.59
C LEU A 74 -27.74 -21.45 -8.04
N ASP A 75 -26.59 -21.61 -8.68
CA ASP A 75 -26.51 -22.14 -10.04
C ASP A 75 -26.98 -23.60 -10.10
N LYS A 76 -26.59 -24.44 -9.12
CA LYS A 76 -27.09 -25.83 -9.00
C LYS A 76 -28.61 -25.88 -8.82
N ALA A 77 -29.15 -25.04 -7.94
CA ALA A 77 -30.60 -24.94 -7.71
C ALA A 77 -31.37 -24.47 -8.95
N ALA A 78 -30.75 -23.62 -9.77
CA ALA A 78 -31.29 -23.16 -11.05
C ALA A 78 -31.06 -24.15 -12.22
N GLY A 79 -30.39 -25.29 -11.98
CA GLY A 79 -30.04 -26.26 -13.03
C GLY A 79 -28.98 -25.77 -14.02
N ARG A 80 -28.21 -24.73 -13.66
CA ARG A 80 -27.15 -24.18 -14.50
C ARG A 80 -25.87 -24.99 -14.33
N LEU A 81 -25.36 -25.52 -15.44
CA LEU A 81 -24.06 -26.21 -15.48
C LEU A 81 -22.96 -25.21 -15.81
N ARG A 82 -22.02 -25.02 -14.88
CA ARG A 82 -20.91 -24.07 -14.99
C ARG A 82 -19.69 -24.64 -14.27
N ARG A 83 -18.50 -24.31 -14.76
CA ARG A 83 -17.23 -24.66 -14.13
C ARG A 83 -16.78 -23.55 -13.18
N TYR A 84 -16.29 -23.93 -12.01
CA TYR A 84 -15.79 -22.99 -11.00
C TYR A 84 -14.32 -23.26 -10.70
N LYS A 85 -13.54 -22.18 -10.66
CA LYS A 85 -12.13 -22.22 -10.28
C LYS A 85 -11.84 -21.14 -9.25
N ILE A 86 -11.16 -21.49 -8.17
CA ILE A 86 -10.61 -20.55 -7.20
C ILE A 86 -9.09 -20.60 -7.30
N ILE A 87 -8.47 -19.44 -7.49
CA ILE A 87 -7.03 -19.25 -7.40
C ILE A 87 -6.78 -18.44 -6.15
N PHE A 88 -6.21 -19.07 -5.13
CA PHE A 88 -5.86 -18.42 -3.88
C PHE A 88 -4.54 -17.68 -4.00
N THR A 89 -4.46 -16.48 -3.43
CA THR A 89 -3.22 -15.69 -3.37
C THR A 89 -2.97 -15.12 -1.97
N PRO A 90 -1.72 -15.10 -1.48
CA PRO A 90 -0.54 -15.79 -2.05
C PRO A 90 -0.57 -17.32 -1.86
N GLN A 91 -1.41 -17.84 -0.96
CA GLN A 91 -1.52 -19.26 -0.64
C GLN A 91 -2.96 -19.64 -0.28
N LYS A 92 -3.28 -20.93 -0.36
CA LYS A 92 -4.53 -21.54 0.10
C LYS A 92 -4.41 -21.87 1.58
N PHE A 93 -5.52 -21.73 2.29
CA PHE A 93 -5.64 -22.23 3.67
C PHE A 93 -6.59 -23.43 3.70
N TYR A 94 -6.21 -24.48 4.45
CA TYR A 94 -7.05 -25.67 4.62
C TYR A 94 -8.46 -25.35 5.14
N ALA A 95 -8.58 -24.32 5.99
CA ALA A 95 -9.88 -23.84 6.46
C ALA A 95 -10.83 -23.41 5.33
N CYS A 96 -10.32 -22.94 4.19
CA CYS A 96 -11.14 -22.63 3.02
C CYS A 96 -11.65 -23.91 2.33
N GLU A 97 -10.85 -24.98 2.31
CA GLU A 97 -11.28 -26.27 1.76
C GLU A 97 -12.36 -26.91 2.64
N ALA A 98 -12.17 -26.91 3.96
CA ALA A 98 -13.18 -27.36 4.90
C ALA A 98 -14.52 -26.63 4.72
N VAL A 99 -14.49 -25.31 4.44
CA VAL A 99 -15.71 -24.56 4.13
C VAL A 99 -16.37 -25.03 2.83
N LEU A 100 -15.60 -25.32 1.77
CA LEU A 100 -16.15 -25.85 0.54
C LEU A 100 -16.79 -27.24 0.75
N GLU A 101 -16.18 -28.08 1.60
CA GLU A 101 -16.70 -29.40 1.98
C GLU A 101 -18.00 -29.27 2.78
N GLU A 102 -18.02 -28.43 3.83
CA GLU A 102 -19.19 -28.16 4.67
C GLU A 102 -20.37 -27.60 3.87
N GLN A 103 -20.09 -26.78 2.85
CA GLN A 103 -21.09 -26.22 1.95
C GLN A 103 -21.52 -27.19 0.83
N GLY A 104 -20.93 -28.38 0.76
CA GLY A 104 -21.28 -29.42 -0.22
C GLY A 104 -20.87 -29.10 -1.66
N VAL A 105 -19.89 -28.21 -1.85
CA VAL A 105 -19.45 -27.73 -3.18
C VAL A 105 -17.98 -28.03 -3.49
N PHE A 106 -17.26 -28.72 -2.60
CA PHE A 106 -15.84 -29.05 -2.80
C PHE A 106 -15.57 -29.77 -4.13
N GLY A 107 -16.45 -30.71 -4.53
CA GLY A 107 -16.33 -31.42 -5.81
C GLY A 107 -16.72 -30.59 -7.04
N ASP A 108 -17.38 -29.44 -6.87
CA ASP A 108 -17.82 -28.57 -7.96
C ASP A 108 -16.78 -27.47 -8.28
N VAL A 109 -15.82 -27.25 -7.39
CA VAL A 109 -14.86 -26.14 -7.45
C VAL A 109 -13.43 -26.67 -7.54
N THR A 110 -12.71 -26.26 -8.59
CA THR A 110 -11.27 -26.51 -8.70
C THR A 110 -10.48 -25.42 -7.97
N CYS A 111 -9.44 -25.80 -7.21
CA CYS A 111 -8.65 -24.86 -6.42
C CYS A 111 -7.17 -24.93 -6.81
N ASP A 112 -6.57 -23.76 -7.08
CA ASP A 112 -5.14 -23.59 -7.31
C ASP A 112 -4.57 -22.48 -6.41
N GLU A 113 -3.25 -22.39 -6.34
CA GLU A 113 -2.54 -21.32 -5.66
C GLU A 113 -1.74 -20.50 -6.65
N TRP A 114 -1.71 -19.19 -6.42
CA TRP A 114 -0.79 -18.28 -7.07
C TRP A 114 0.04 -17.54 -6.03
N ALA A 115 1.31 -17.95 -5.95
CA ALA A 115 2.36 -17.45 -5.08
C ALA A 115 2.80 -16.01 -5.40
N PHE A 116 1.82 -15.10 -5.45
CA PHE A 116 1.99 -13.69 -5.73
C PHE A 116 2.20 -12.92 -4.43
N TYR A 117 3.47 -12.78 -4.03
CA TYR A 117 3.82 -12.17 -2.75
C TYR A 117 4.01 -10.65 -2.83
N LEU A 118 4.91 -10.18 -3.71
CA LEU A 118 5.45 -8.82 -3.65
C LEU A 118 4.89 -7.92 -4.74
N LEU A 119 4.28 -6.81 -4.32
CA LEU A 119 3.87 -5.69 -5.14
C LEU A 119 4.90 -4.55 -5.03
N PRO A 120 5.65 -4.27 -6.10
CA PRO A 120 6.56 -3.12 -6.15
C PRO A 120 5.79 -1.81 -6.37
N LEU A 121 5.62 -1.05 -5.30
CA LEU A 121 4.85 0.19 -5.25
C LEU A 121 5.65 1.38 -5.79
N ASP A 122 6.96 1.40 -5.52
CA ASP A 122 7.90 2.40 -6.03
C ASP A 122 9.24 1.73 -6.37
N ASP A 123 10.29 2.51 -6.63
CA ASP A 123 11.63 2.00 -6.95
C ASP A 123 12.36 1.44 -5.71
N ASP A 124 11.98 1.87 -4.51
CA ASP A 124 12.54 1.48 -3.22
C ASP A 124 11.51 0.86 -2.27
N ILE A 125 10.28 0.62 -2.73
CA ILE A 125 9.17 0.12 -1.91
C ILE A 125 8.54 -1.11 -2.56
N ILE A 126 8.56 -2.21 -1.83
CA ILE A 126 7.84 -3.45 -2.14
C ILE A 126 6.94 -3.79 -0.95
N SER A 127 5.73 -4.29 -1.23
CA SER A 127 4.72 -4.58 -0.22
C SER A 127 4.05 -5.93 -0.47
N LEU A 128 3.69 -6.65 0.59
CA LEU A 128 2.79 -7.80 0.50
C LEU A 128 1.33 -7.39 0.28
N GLU A 129 0.99 -6.13 0.59
CA GLU A 129 -0.38 -5.60 0.63
C GLU A 129 -1.37 -6.52 1.39
N LEU A 130 -0.94 -7.02 2.56
CA LEU A 130 -1.74 -7.85 3.47
C LEU A 130 -2.27 -7.02 4.68
N PRO A 131 -3.35 -6.23 4.53
CA PRO A 131 -3.95 -5.42 5.60
C PRO A 131 -4.39 -6.23 6.82
N GLU A 132 -4.66 -7.52 6.69
CA GLU A 132 -5.06 -8.40 7.79
C GLU A 132 -3.87 -8.83 8.66
N PHE A 133 -2.64 -8.79 8.11
CA PHE A 133 -1.45 -9.33 8.76
C PHE A 133 -1.27 -8.78 10.16
N PHE A 134 -1.45 -7.47 10.35
CA PHE A 134 -1.26 -6.84 11.65
C PHE A 134 -2.22 -7.39 12.72
N ARG A 135 -3.52 -7.39 12.42
CA ARG A 135 -4.56 -7.85 13.36
C ARG A 135 -4.38 -9.33 13.66
N GLU A 136 -4.18 -10.13 12.62
CA GLU A 136 -4.09 -11.59 12.79
C GLU A 136 -2.83 -11.97 13.58
N ASN A 137 -1.67 -11.44 13.21
CA ASN A 137 -0.41 -11.83 13.86
C ASN A 137 -0.24 -11.21 15.25
N PHE A 138 -0.47 -9.89 15.41
CA PHE A 138 -0.11 -9.16 16.64
C PHE A 138 -1.28 -9.00 17.63
N LEU A 139 -2.54 -9.17 17.21
CA LEU A 139 -3.69 -9.11 18.12
C LEU A 139 -4.31 -10.50 18.36
N GLU A 140 -4.52 -11.28 17.31
CA GLU A 140 -5.20 -12.59 17.41
C GLU A 140 -4.22 -13.75 17.68
N GLY A 141 -2.91 -13.51 17.54
CA GLY A 141 -1.87 -14.54 17.67
C GLY A 141 -1.87 -15.56 16.52
N ASP A 142 -2.54 -15.24 15.41
CA ASP A 142 -2.61 -16.09 14.23
C ASP A 142 -1.45 -15.80 13.27
N GLN A 143 -0.53 -16.76 13.22
CA GLN A 143 0.74 -16.67 12.51
C GLN A 143 0.67 -17.24 11.09
N ARG A 144 -0.54 -17.48 10.56
CA ARG A 144 -0.77 -18.10 9.23
C ARG A 144 -0.07 -17.42 8.05
N TRP A 145 0.28 -16.15 8.16
CA TRP A 145 1.00 -15.39 7.13
C TRP A 145 2.52 -15.47 7.21
N VAL A 146 3.10 -16.07 8.25
CA VAL A 146 4.56 -16.21 8.39
C VAL A 146 5.17 -16.92 7.17
N GLY A 147 4.52 -18.00 6.70
CA GLY A 147 4.97 -18.72 5.51
C GLY A 147 4.99 -17.87 4.25
N ALA A 148 3.98 -17.01 4.06
CA ALA A 148 3.91 -16.09 2.93
C ALA A 148 5.02 -15.02 2.98
N ALA A 149 5.31 -14.48 4.17
CA ALA A 149 6.42 -13.55 4.37
C ALA A 149 7.78 -14.21 4.13
N GLY A 150 7.98 -15.45 4.60
CA GLY A 150 9.16 -16.26 4.30
C GLY A 150 9.31 -16.54 2.81
N GLY A 151 8.20 -16.85 2.12
CA GLY A 151 8.15 -17.04 0.66
C GLY A 151 8.49 -15.79 -0.12
N ALA A 152 8.11 -14.61 0.38
CA ALA A 152 8.50 -13.32 -0.19
C ALA A 152 10.02 -13.08 -0.07
N LEU A 153 10.61 -13.37 1.09
CA LEU A 153 12.07 -13.29 1.27
C LEU A 153 12.79 -14.30 0.38
N ARG A 154 12.24 -15.50 0.20
CA ARG A 154 12.77 -16.53 -0.71
C ARG A 154 12.72 -16.03 -2.15
N LEU A 155 11.64 -15.37 -2.56
CA LEU A 155 11.54 -14.77 -3.88
C LEU A 155 12.63 -13.71 -4.08
N ILE A 156 12.83 -12.80 -3.14
CA ILE A 156 13.92 -11.80 -3.19
C ILE A 156 15.27 -12.49 -3.28
N HIS A 157 15.56 -13.47 -2.42
CA HIS A 157 16.79 -14.26 -2.46
C HIS A 157 17.00 -14.88 -3.86
N SER A 158 15.96 -15.46 -4.45
CA SER A 158 16.06 -16.16 -5.73
C SER A 158 16.33 -15.24 -6.93
N LEU A 159 15.96 -13.96 -6.83
CA LEU A 159 16.10 -12.96 -7.89
C LEU A 159 17.42 -12.17 -7.77
N TYR A 160 17.82 -11.84 -6.54
CA TYR A 160 18.93 -10.93 -6.24
C TYR A 160 20.13 -11.62 -5.57
N GLY A 161 20.11 -12.96 -5.49
CA GLY A 161 21.13 -13.74 -4.81
C GLY A 161 20.95 -13.83 -3.29
N PRO A 162 21.83 -14.59 -2.61
CA PRO A 162 21.73 -14.81 -1.17
C PRO A 162 21.94 -13.52 -0.37
N PHE A 163 21.33 -13.42 0.81
CA PHE A 163 21.62 -12.30 1.72
C PHE A 163 22.96 -12.52 2.42
N SER A 164 23.75 -11.45 2.55
CA SER A 164 25.04 -11.54 3.27
C SER A 164 24.83 -11.68 4.78
N LYS A 165 23.89 -10.90 5.34
CA LYS A 165 23.50 -10.97 6.76
C LYS A 165 22.02 -10.66 6.93
N VAL A 166 21.40 -11.33 7.91
CA VAL A 166 20.03 -11.05 8.33
C VAL A 166 20.02 -10.73 9.82
N TYR A 167 19.39 -9.63 10.17
CA TYR A 167 19.19 -9.16 11.54
C TYR A 167 17.68 -9.13 11.82
N GLY A 168 17.29 -9.38 13.08
CA GLY A 168 15.89 -9.44 13.46
C GLY A 168 15.64 -8.93 14.86
N ILE A 169 14.51 -8.23 15.06
CA ILE A 169 13.97 -7.91 16.38
C ILE A 169 12.46 -8.19 16.39
N GLY A 170 12.03 -8.96 17.37
CA GLY A 170 10.65 -9.42 17.53
C GLY A 170 10.45 -10.91 17.21
N GLN A 171 9.34 -11.46 17.71
CA GLN A 171 9.00 -12.87 17.60
C GLN A 171 8.57 -13.25 16.17
N CYS A 172 7.77 -12.42 15.50
CA CYS A 172 7.35 -12.63 14.11
C CYS A 172 8.54 -12.54 13.16
N ALA A 173 9.44 -11.57 13.35
CA ALA A 173 10.69 -11.44 12.61
C ALA A 173 11.52 -12.73 12.68
N LYS A 174 11.61 -13.34 13.87
CA LYS A 174 12.29 -14.63 14.06
C LYS A 174 11.59 -15.77 13.31
N MET A 175 10.27 -15.88 13.42
CA MET A 175 9.50 -16.93 12.71
C MET A 175 9.58 -16.78 11.19
N VAL A 176 9.54 -15.55 10.68
CA VAL A 176 9.70 -15.26 9.24
C VAL A 176 11.10 -15.64 8.76
N TYR A 177 12.14 -15.35 9.56
CA TYR A 177 13.51 -15.78 9.26
C TYR A 177 13.63 -17.32 9.21
N GLU A 178 13.08 -18.03 10.19
CA GLU A 178 13.08 -19.49 10.24
C GLU A 178 12.34 -20.09 9.04
N SER A 179 11.15 -19.57 8.72
CA SER A 179 10.39 -20.01 7.54
C SER A 179 11.11 -19.74 6.23
N TRP A 180 11.74 -18.57 6.07
CA TRP A 180 12.57 -18.28 4.89
C TRP A 180 13.75 -19.25 4.78
N ARG A 181 14.45 -19.50 5.89
CA ARG A 181 15.62 -20.38 5.93
C ARG A 181 15.25 -21.81 5.51
N GLU A 182 14.19 -22.37 6.07
CA GLU A 182 13.70 -23.71 5.72
C GLU A 182 13.38 -23.81 4.22
N GLN A 183 12.66 -22.84 3.68
CA GLN A 183 12.29 -22.82 2.26
C GLN A 183 13.48 -22.66 1.29
N VAL A 184 14.58 -22.06 1.75
CA VAL A 184 15.83 -21.95 0.97
C VAL A 184 16.64 -23.24 1.06
N GLU A 185 16.70 -23.89 2.23
CA GLU A 185 17.37 -25.17 2.42
C GLU A 185 16.76 -26.28 1.55
N ASP A 186 15.44 -26.24 1.34
CA ASP A 186 14.70 -27.16 0.45
C ASP A 186 14.86 -26.86 -1.06
N GLY A 187 15.50 -25.74 -1.42
CA GLY A 187 15.60 -25.25 -2.79
C GLY A 187 16.95 -25.47 -3.48
N GLU A 188 16.98 -25.37 -4.81
CA GLU A 188 18.23 -25.34 -5.57
C GLU A 188 19.02 -24.05 -5.27
N GLN A 189 20.26 -24.19 -4.81
CA GLN A 189 21.13 -23.05 -4.54
C GLN A 189 21.72 -22.50 -5.85
N LYS A 190 21.31 -21.28 -6.23
CA LYS A 190 21.94 -20.55 -7.33
C LYS A 190 23.22 -19.86 -6.87
N THR A 191 24.27 -19.96 -7.68
CA THR A 191 25.56 -19.29 -7.49
C THR A 191 25.54 -17.85 -8.02
N GLN A 192 24.56 -17.05 -7.58
CA GLN A 192 24.51 -15.61 -7.89
C GLN A 192 25.24 -14.83 -6.80
N GLN A 193 25.92 -13.74 -7.17
CA GLN A 193 26.50 -12.83 -6.17
C GLN A 193 25.38 -12.06 -5.44
N PRO A 194 25.58 -11.76 -4.14
CA PRO A 194 24.60 -11.02 -3.36
C PRO A 194 24.47 -9.58 -3.86
N GLU A 195 23.33 -9.20 -4.43
CA GLU A 195 23.00 -7.79 -4.71
C GLU A 195 22.46 -7.10 -3.44
N ILE A 196 21.80 -7.86 -2.57
CA ILE A 196 21.28 -7.38 -1.28
C ILE A 196 22.19 -7.87 -0.16
N GLY A 197 22.91 -6.93 0.46
CA GLY A 197 23.85 -7.21 1.55
C GLY A 197 23.15 -7.59 2.86
N ASN A 198 22.57 -6.60 3.54
CA ASN A 198 21.98 -6.78 4.86
C ASN A 198 20.46 -6.68 4.79
N VAL A 199 19.77 -7.60 5.46
CA VAL A 199 18.32 -7.58 5.66
C VAL A 199 18.02 -7.35 7.14
N PHE A 200 17.09 -6.45 7.44
CA PHE A 200 16.62 -6.17 8.80
C PHE A 200 15.14 -6.50 8.89
N LEU A 201 14.78 -7.42 9.77
CA LEU A 201 13.41 -7.82 10.07
C LEU A 201 13.01 -7.15 11.38
N ILE A 202 11.96 -6.33 11.36
CA ILE A 202 11.53 -5.55 12.52
C ILE A 202 10.03 -5.77 12.69
N ASP A 203 9.65 -6.33 13.83
CA ASP A 203 8.24 -6.44 14.17
C ASP A 203 7.64 -5.08 14.51
N ARG A 204 6.36 -4.90 14.16
CA ARG A 204 5.67 -3.64 14.44
C ARG A 204 5.44 -3.42 15.93
N ASP A 205 5.27 -4.49 16.70
CA ASP A 205 5.01 -4.45 18.15
C ASP A 205 6.25 -4.06 18.99
N VAL A 206 7.42 -4.00 18.37
CA VAL A 206 8.63 -3.41 18.97
C VAL A 206 8.51 -1.88 19.11
N ASP A 207 7.67 -1.25 18.29
CA ASP A 207 7.42 0.19 18.33
C ASP A 207 5.99 0.49 17.88
N PHE A 208 5.03 0.53 18.82
CA PHE A 208 3.69 1.02 18.52
C PHE A 208 3.59 2.55 18.54
N ILE A 209 4.59 3.24 19.08
CA ILE A 209 4.56 4.70 19.24
C ILE A 209 4.52 5.38 17.87
N THR A 210 5.44 5.03 16.97
CA THR A 210 5.54 5.66 15.64
C THR A 210 4.21 5.69 14.86
N PRO A 211 3.47 4.56 14.68
CA PRO A 211 2.19 4.59 13.96
C PRO A 211 1.05 5.29 14.72
N LEU A 212 1.19 5.53 16.02
CA LEU A 212 0.20 6.28 16.81
C LEU A 212 0.36 7.79 16.66
N CYS A 213 1.59 8.28 16.43
CA CYS A 213 1.86 9.70 16.20
C CYS A 213 1.26 10.23 14.89
N SER A 214 0.88 11.50 14.88
CA SER A 214 0.38 12.19 13.71
C SER A 214 1.48 12.36 12.65
N GLN A 215 1.15 12.02 11.40
CA GLN A 215 2.07 12.20 10.28
C GLN A 215 2.13 13.68 9.87
N VAL A 216 3.34 14.20 9.60
CA VAL A 216 3.56 15.63 9.30
C VAL A 216 4.26 15.89 7.95
N VAL A 217 4.61 14.83 7.23
CA VAL A 217 5.13 14.92 5.85
C VAL A 217 3.98 14.88 4.84
N TYR A 218 4.21 15.37 3.63
CA TYR A 218 3.15 15.48 2.60
C TYR A 218 2.46 14.14 2.32
N GLU A 219 3.20 13.08 2.03
CA GLU A 219 2.62 11.77 1.69
C GLU A 219 1.82 11.19 2.86
N GLY A 220 2.33 11.31 4.09
CA GLY A 220 1.61 10.88 5.28
C GLY A 220 0.30 11.64 5.48
N LEU A 221 0.28 12.95 5.25
CA LEU A 221 -0.96 13.73 5.30
C LEU A 221 -1.91 13.43 4.15
N VAL A 222 -1.40 13.05 2.97
CA VAL A 222 -2.25 12.54 1.89
C VAL A 222 -2.90 11.22 2.30
N ASP A 223 -2.18 10.30 2.95
CA ASP A 223 -2.76 9.06 3.48
C ASP A 223 -3.81 9.31 4.56
N ASP A 224 -3.51 10.18 5.53
CA ASP A 224 -4.44 10.56 6.60
C ASP A 224 -5.78 11.12 6.04
N ILE A 225 -5.71 11.94 5.00
CA ILE A 225 -6.88 12.69 4.50
C ILE A 225 -7.64 11.97 3.38
N PHE A 226 -6.93 11.30 2.48
CA PHE A 226 -7.48 10.72 1.25
C PHE A 226 -7.34 9.21 1.16
N ARG A 227 -6.53 8.60 2.04
CA ARG A 227 -6.19 7.18 2.10
C ARG A 227 -5.52 6.65 0.84
N ILE A 228 -4.24 6.36 0.96
CA ILE A 228 -3.45 5.66 -0.05
C ILE A 228 -3.76 4.16 0.02
N LYS A 229 -3.98 3.55 -1.15
CA LYS A 229 -4.19 2.11 -1.31
C LYS A 229 -3.38 1.61 -2.48
N CYS A 230 -2.47 0.68 -2.23
CA CYS A 230 -1.62 0.06 -3.25
C CYS A 230 -0.87 1.12 -4.10
N GLY A 231 -0.23 2.09 -3.44
CA GLY A 231 0.48 3.20 -4.09
C GLY A 231 -0.41 4.15 -4.91
N SER A 232 -1.72 4.16 -4.66
CA SER A 232 -2.66 5.01 -5.39
C SER A 232 -3.62 5.74 -4.47
N VAL A 233 -4.06 6.92 -4.90
CA VAL A 233 -5.04 7.75 -4.20
C VAL A 233 -6.16 8.13 -5.16
N GLU A 234 -7.38 8.26 -4.64
CA GLU A 234 -8.52 8.76 -5.39
C GLU A 234 -8.87 10.17 -4.91
N PHE A 235 -8.64 11.17 -5.76
CA PHE A 235 -8.95 12.55 -5.46
C PHE A 235 -10.37 12.89 -5.91
N GLY A 236 -11.19 13.36 -4.98
CA GLY A 236 -12.57 13.78 -5.24
C GLY A 236 -12.70 15.21 -5.77
N PRO A 237 -13.94 15.69 -6.00
CA PRO A 237 -14.23 17.03 -6.50
C PRO A 237 -13.57 18.16 -5.71
N GLU A 238 -13.35 17.96 -4.41
CA GLU A 238 -12.68 18.92 -3.52
C GLU A 238 -11.22 19.21 -3.91
N VAL A 239 -10.56 18.28 -4.61
CA VAL A 239 -9.22 18.44 -5.16
C VAL A 239 -9.25 18.70 -6.65
N THR A 240 -10.08 17.96 -7.40
CA THR A 240 -10.06 18.02 -8.87
C THR A 240 -10.74 19.26 -9.44
N SER A 241 -11.54 19.97 -8.63
CA SER A 241 -12.40 21.08 -9.08
C SER A 241 -13.33 20.68 -10.24
N SER A 242 -13.72 19.40 -10.29
CA SER A 242 -14.60 18.81 -11.30
C SER A 242 -15.51 17.76 -10.66
N ASP A 243 -16.65 17.45 -11.28
CA ASP A 243 -17.59 16.44 -10.76
C ASP A 243 -17.06 15.00 -10.79
N LYS A 244 -15.82 14.79 -11.26
CA LYS A 244 -15.21 13.47 -11.42
C LYS A 244 -14.08 13.27 -10.41
N SER A 245 -14.07 12.10 -9.78
CA SER A 245 -12.90 11.64 -9.06
C SER A 245 -11.81 11.21 -10.05
N ILE A 246 -10.55 11.41 -9.65
CA ILE A 246 -9.39 11.02 -10.43
C ILE A 246 -8.51 10.13 -9.57
N LYS A 247 -8.28 8.90 -10.03
CA LYS A 247 -7.29 8.00 -9.44
C LYS A 247 -5.90 8.34 -9.95
N VAL A 248 -4.95 8.51 -9.03
CA VAL A 248 -3.55 8.87 -9.31
C VAL A 248 -2.64 7.84 -8.65
N MET A 249 -1.61 7.40 -9.36
CA MET A 249 -0.51 6.62 -8.79
C MET A 249 0.47 7.59 -8.13
N LEU A 250 0.81 7.34 -6.87
CA LEU A 250 1.76 8.12 -6.10
C LEU A 250 3.08 7.33 -6.05
N ASN A 251 4.03 7.73 -6.88
CA ASN A 251 5.38 7.16 -6.91
C ASN A 251 6.38 8.15 -7.52
N SER A 252 7.65 7.75 -7.54
CA SER A 252 8.77 8.54 -8.07
C SER A 252 8.64 9.01 -9.54
N GLN A 253 7.76 8.40 -10.35
CA GLN A 253 7.54 8.81 -11.74
C GLN A 253 6.80 10.14 -11.86
N ASP A 254 6.04 10.52 -10.83
CA ASP A 254 5.50 11.86 -10.70
C ASP A 254 6.60 12.77 -10.12
N LYS A 255 7.20 13.60 -10.99
CA LYS A 255 8.28 14.52 -10.62
C LYS A 255 7.87 15.59 -9.61
N VAL A 256 6.57 15.93 -9.52
CA VAL A 256 6.10 16.87 -8.50
C VAL A 256 6.02 16.13 -7.17
N PHE A 257 5.35 14.97 -7.16
CA PHE A 257 5.20 14.16 -5.96
C PHE A 257 6.54 13.73 -5.36
N ASN A 258 7.48 13.26 -6.18
CA ASN A 258 8.80 12.78 -5.73
C ASN A 258 9.59 13.86 -4.97
N GLU A 259 9.40 15.13 -5.32
CA GLU A 259 10.09 16.26 -4.68
C GLU A 259 9.43 16.71 -3.38
N ILE A 260 8.14 16.43 -3.17
CA ILE A 260 7.38 16.92 -2.00
C ILE A 260 6.98 15.82 -1.02
N ARG A 261 6.95 14.54 -1.41
CA ARG A 261 6.37 13.44 -0.63
C ARG A 261 6.94 13.32 0.80
N ASN A 262 8.24 13.52 0.93
CA ASN A 262 8.98 13.40 2.19
C ASN A 262 9.24 14.76 2.85
N GLU A 263 8.77 15.86 2.26
CA GLU A 263 8.95 17.19 2.83
C GLU A 263 7.96 17.41 3.97
N HIS A 264 8.42 18.07 5.03
CA HIS A 264 7.54 18.56 6.08
C HIS A 264 6.49 19.49 5.46
N PHE A 265 5.22 19.31 5.82
CA PHE A 265 4.10 19.93 5.12
C PHE A 265 4.17 21.46 5.06
N SER A 266 4.75 22.11 6.09
CA SER A 266 4.98 23.56 6.11
C SER A 266 5.77 24.09 4.90
N ASN A 267 6.63 23.26 4.31
CA ASN A 267 7.52 23.66 3.21
C ASN A 267 6.89 23.40 1.83
N VAL A 268 5.86 22.54 1.77
CA VAL A 268 5.28 22.05 0.52
C VAL A 268 4.60 23.16 -0.26
N PHE A 269 3.81 24.02 0.39
CA PHE A 269 3.05 25.06 -0.33
C PHE A 269 3.95 26.08 -1.04
N GLY A 270 5.05 26.48 -0.38
CA GLY A 270 6.06 27.35 -0.99
C GLY A 270 6.72 26.70 -2.20
N PHE A 271 7.02 25.41 -2.09
CA PHE A 271 7.57 24.61 -3.18
C PHE A 271 6.63 24.55 -4.40
N LEU A 272 5.36 24.16 -4.18
CA LEU A 272 4.35 24.05 -5.23
C LEU A 272 4.12 25.40 -5.93
N SER A 273 4.05 26.48 -5.16
CA SER A 273 3.89 27.85 -5.69
C SER A 273 5.04 28.24 -6.61
N GLN A 274 6.29 27.93 -6.22
CA GLN A 274 7.46 28.20 -7.06
C GLN A 274 7.46 27.34 -8.31
N LYS A 275 7.12 26.05 -8.20
CA LYS A 275 7.06 25.12 -9.34
C LYS A 275 5.98 25.54 -10.35
N ALA A 276 4.83 26.04 -9.88
CA ALA A 276 3.77 26.59 -10.74
C ALA A 276 4.25 27.79 -11.58
N ARG A 277 4.99 28.73 -10.98
CA ARG A 277 5.58 29.88 -11.71
C ARG A 277 6.60 29.44 -12.76
N ASN A 278 7.47 28.50 -12.41
CA ASN A 278 8.47 27.96 -13.33
C ASN A 278 7.82 27.26 -14.52
N LEU A 279 6.79 26.46 -14.25
CA LEU A 279 6.06 25.70 -15.26
C LEU A 279 5.26 26.64 -16.19
N GLN A 280 4.63 27.68 -15.65
CA GLN A 280 4.00 28.74 -16.45
C GLN A 280 5.00 29.42 -17.39
N THR A 281 6.20 29.73 -16.89
CA THR A 281 7.28 30.32 -17.70
C THR A 281 7.71 29.37 -18.82
N ALA A 282 7.82 28.07 -18.56
CA ALA A 282 8.12 27.06 -19.57
C ALA A 282 7.02 26.98 -20.65
N TYR A 283 5.75 27.10 -20.27
CA TYR A 283 4.64 27.18 -21.22
C TYR A 283 4.70 28.43 -22.09
N ASP A 284 5.03 29.58 -21.52
CA ASP A 284 5.05 30.84 -22.26
C ASP A 284 6.21 30.95 -23.26
N LYS A 285 7.25 30.11 -23.16
CA LYS A 285 8.32 29.99 -24.18
C LYS A 285 7.80 29.67 -25.58
N ARG A 286 6.60 29.10 -25.69
CA ARG A 286 5.91 28.87 -26.98
C ARG A 286 5.66 30.18 -27.75
N ARG A 287 5.55 31.32 -27.06
CA ARG A 287 5.30 32.64 -27.65
C ARG A 287 6.62 33.19 -28.18
N GLY A 288 7.03 32.76 -29.36
CA GLY A 288 8.26 33.23 -30.02
C GLY A 288 9.09 32.16 -30.73
N MET A 289 8.64 30.91 -30.71
CA MET A 289 9.28 29.81 -31.45
C MET A 289 8.99 29.91 -32.96
N ASP A 290 9.98 29.58 -33.78
CA ASP A 290 9.77 29.34 -35.20
C ASP A 290 9.01 28.01 -35.45
N ILE A 291 8.66 27.73 -36.71
CA ILE A 291 7.85 26.55 -37.07
C ILE A 291 8.57 25.23 -36.75
N GLN A 292 9.90 25.17 -36.90
CA GLN A 292 10.68 23.96 -36.63
C GLN A 292 10.81 23.72 -35.12
N GLN A 293 11.09 24.78 -34.36
CA GLN A 293 11.12 24.78 -32.90
C GLN A 293 9.75 24.44 -32.30
N MET A 294 8.67 24.98 -32.87
CA MET A 294 7.31 24.65 -32.45
C MET A 294 6.99 23.17 -32.70
N LYS A 295 7.40 22.63 -33.85
CA LYS A 295 7.21 21.20 -34.14
C LYS A 295 7.94 20.32 -33.12
N ALA A 296 9.21 20.62 -32.84
CA ALA A 296 10.02 19.92 -31.83
C ALA A 296 9.42 20.02 -30.42
N PHE A 297 9.01 21.23 -30.02
CA PHE A 297 8.38 21.47 -28.72
C PHE A 297 7.07 20.68 -28.55
N VAL A 298 6.21 20.66 -29.58
CA VAL A 298 4.96 19.90 -29.57
C VAL A 298 5.22 18.40 -29.52
N SER A 299 6.23 17.89 -30.26
CA SER A 299 6.54 16.46 -30.31
C SER A 299 7.25 15.94 -29.07
N GLU A 300 8.09 16.74 -28.42
CA GLU A 300 9.04 16.27 -27.41
C GLU A 300 8.72 16.76 -25.98
N GLU A 301 8.28 18.02 -25.83
CA GLU A 301 8.18 18.66 -24.52
C GLU A 301 6.74 18.85 -24.03
N LEU A 302 5.82 19.20 -24.93
CA LEU A 302 4.46 19.64 -24.56
C LEU A 302 3.67 18.56 -23.83
N LYS A 303 3.84 17.28 -24.21
CA LYS A 303 3.13 16.17 -23.56
C LYS A 303 3.56 16.03 -22.09
N GLY A 304 4.88 16.09 -21.82
CA GLY A 304 5.43 16.05 -20.47
C GLY A 304 4.98 17.24 -19.63
N LEU A 305 5.07 18.45 -20.19
CA LEU A 305 4.62 19.68 -19.53
C LEU A 305 3.11 19.67 -19.21
N LYS A 306 2.27 19.07 -20.05
CA LYS A 306 0.82 18.91 -19.78
C LYS A 306 0.56 17.96 -18.62
N GLN A 307 1.27 16.84 -18.59
CA GLN A 307 1.15 15.88 -17.50
C GLN A 307 1.61 16.49 -16.18
N GLU A 308 2.77 17.14 -16.17
CA GLU A 308 3.31 17.79 -14.97
C GLU A 308 2.41 18.93 -14.47
N HIS A 309 1.85 19.75 -15.39
CA HIS A 309 0.86 20.76 -15.01
C HIS A 309 -0.36 20.13 -14.32
N ARG A 310 -0.90 19.04 -14.88
CA ARG A 310 -2.09 18.37 -14.32
C ARG A 310 -1.80 17.83 -12.92
N LEU A 311 -0.69 17.14 -12.74
CA LEU A 311 -0.28 16.56 -11.45
C LEU A 311 -0.01 17.66 -10.42
N LEU A 312 0.68 18.73 -10.82
CA LEU A 312 0.89 19.91 -9.99
C LEU A 312 -0.44 20.52 -9.49
N SER A 313 -1.43 20.68 -10.38
CA SER A 313 -2.75 21.19 -9.99
C SER A 313 -3.45 20.28 -8.97
N LEU A 314 -3.33 18.96 -9.12
CA LEU A 314 -3.89 18.01 -8.15
C LEU A 314 -3.18 18.11 -6.79
N HIS A 315 -1.85 18.23 -6.76
CA HIS A 315 -1.11 18.39 -5.51
C HIS A 315 -1.42 19.72 -4.81
N ILE A 316 -1.63 20.81 -5.56
CA ILE A 316 -2.10 22.08 -4.99
C ILE A 316 -3.49 21.91 -4.35
N GLY A 317 -4.45 21.32 -5.06
CA GLY A 317 -5.79 21.08 -4.51
C GLY A 317 -5.78 20.16 -3.29
N ALA A 318 -4.93 19.13 -3.29
CA ALA A 318 -4.74 18.25 -2.14
C ALA A 318 -4.14 19.00 -0.95
N SER A 319 -3.10 19.83 -1.15
CA SER A 319 -2.52 20.68 -0.11
C SER A 319 -3.55 21.65 0.48
N GLU A 320 -4.40 22.27 -0.33
CA GLU A 320 -5.47 23.16 0.16
C GLU A 320 -6.47 22.40 1.04
N CYS A 321 -6.85 21.18 0.65
CA CYS A 321 -7.74 20.34 1.44
C CYS A 321 -7.10 19.89 2.76
N ILE A 322 -5.83 19.50 2.72
CA ILE A 322 -5.05 19.14 3.92
C ILE A 322 -5.00 20.33 4.87
N MET A 323 -4.66 21.53 4.38
CA MET A 323 -4.67 22.75 5.19
C MET A 323 -6.05 22.97 5.83
N LYS A 324 -7.13 22.97 5.06
CA LYS A 324 -8.50 23.17 5.61
C LYS A 324 -8.87 22.17 6.72
N LYS A 325 -8.39 20.93 6.64
CA LYS A 325 -8.66 19.88 7.64
C LYS A 325 -7.71 19.94 8.85
N LYS A 326 -6.43 20.25 8.64
CA LYS A 326 -5.34 20.13 9.64
C LYS A 326 -4.85 21.47 10.20
N THR A 327 -5.30 22.64 9.73
CA THR A 327 -5.00 23.94 10.39
C THR A 327 -6.10 24.39 11.36
N LYS A 328 -7.00 23.49 11.77
CA LYS A 328 -7.87 23.76 12.92
C LYS A 328 -7.01 23.81 14.19
N GLN A 329 -7.34 24.70 15.11
CA GLN A 329 -6.64 24.85 16.40
C GLN A 329 -6.44 23.50 17.11
N ASP A 330 -7.43 22.60 16.99
CA ASP A 330 -7.38 21.26 17.58
C ASP A 330 -6.18 20.40 17.09
N PHE A 331 -5.68 20.55 15.85
CA PHE A 331 -4.55 19.74 15.36
C PHE A 331 -3.19 20.20 15.92
N GLN A 332 -3.01 21.51 16.12
CA GLN A 332 -1.78 22.01 16.75
C GLN A 332 -1.72 21.62 18.22
N GLU A 333 -2.87 21.69 18.91
CA GLU A 333 -2.99 21.20 20.28
C GLU A 333 -2.78 19.67 20.36
N LEU A 334 -3.31 18.92 19.40
CA LEU A 334 -3.06 17.47 19.28
C LEU A 334 -1.56 17.17 19.18
N LEU A 335 -0.84 17.82 18.26
CA LEU A 335 0.61 17.64 18.10
C LEU A 335 1.38 18.05 19.35
N LYS A 336 0.97 19.13 20.02
CA LYS A 336 1.58 19.55 21.29
C LYS A 336 1.44 18.44 22.33
N THR A 337 0.23 17.90 22.50
CA THR A 337 -0.04 16.81 23.44
C THR A 337 0.75 15.54 23.08
N GLU A 338 0.82 15.16 21.80
CA GLU A 338 1.63 14.03 21.35
C GLU A 338 3.11 14.22 21.74
N HIS A 339 3.70 15.40 21.48
CA HIS A 339 5.08 15.68 21.87
C HIS A 339 5.28 15.64 23.39
N SER A 340 4.39 16.26 24.16
CA SER A 340 4.46 16.25 25.63
C SER A 340 4.44 14.82 26.18
N LEU A 341 3.62 13.93 25.63
CA LEU A 341 3.59 12.51 26.00
C LEU A 341 4.91 11.80 25.66
N LEU A 342 5.45 12.02 24.46
CA LEU A 342 6.71 11.41 24.02
C LEU A 342 7.91 11.84 24.88
N GLU A 343 7.90 13.09 25.35
CA GLU A 343 8.95 13.64 26.20
C GLU A 343 8.75 13.33 27.70
N GLY A 344 7.57 12.83 28.09
CA GLY A 344 7.21 12.58 29.49
C GLY A 344 6.96 13.88 30.28
N PHE A 345 6.51 14.94 29.61
CA PHE A 345 6.25 16.25 30.21
C PHE A 345 4.75 16.51 30.37
N GLU A 346 4.39 17.23 31.43
CA GLU A 346 3.03 17.76 31.63
C GLU A 346 1.92 16.70 31.46
N VAL A 347 2.16 15.45 31.87
CA VAL A 347 1.26 14.30 31.65
C VAL A 347 -0.16 14.58 32.14
N ARG A 348 -0.33 15.28 33.26
CA ARG A 348 -1.65 15.67 33.77
C ARG A 348 -2.41 16.59 32.81
N GLU A 349 -1.71 17.54 32.20
CA GLU A 349 -2.31 18.43 31.19
C GLU A 349 -2.68 17.65 29.93
N CYS A 350 -1.85 16.67 29.54
CA CYS A 350 -2.15 15.76 28.45
C CYS A 350 -3.43 14.95 28.72
N VAL A 351 -3.59 14.41 29.94
CA VAL A 351 -4.82 13.69 30.34
C VAL A 351 -6.03 14.62 30.28
N SER A 352 -5.93 15.84 30.83
CA SER A 352 -7.03 16.82 30.76
C SER A 352 -7.39 17.19 29.31
N PHE A 353 -6.39 17.31 28.42
CA PHE A 353 -6.64 17.52 27.00
C PHE A 353 -7.38 16.33 26.37
N ILE A 354 -6.97 15.10 26.67
CA ILE A 354 -7.63 13.88 26.16
C ILE A 354 -9.09 13.81 26.64
N GLU A 355 -9.36 14.08 27.91
CA GLU A 355 -10.71 14.13 28.47
C GLU A 355 -11.58 15.15 27.74
N GLU A 356 -11.08 16.37 27.54
CA GLU A 356 -11.80 17.41 26.82
C GLU A 356 -12.02 17.05 25.34
N HIS A 357 -11.03 16.44 24.69
CA HIS A 357 -11.14 15.96 23.31
C HIS A 357 -12.25 14.89 23.15
N ILE A 358 -12.39 14.00 24.15
CA ILE A 358 -13.47 13.02 24.22
C ILE A 358 -14.83 13.71 24.49
N ASN A 359 -14.90 14.60 25.47
CA ASN A 359 -16.14 15.30 25.85
C ASN A 359 -16.70 16.13 24.69
N ARG A 360 -15.82 16.79 23.92
CA ARG A 360 -16.18 17.56 22.71
C ARG A 360 -16.47 16.68 21.49
N GLN A 361 -16.25 15.38 21.57
CA GLN A 361 -16.47 14.41 20.50
C GLN A 361 -15.74 14.76 19.18
N ILE A 362 -14.49 15.22 19.27
CA ILE A 362 -13.73 15.69 18.11
C ILE A 362 -13.44 14.54 17.13
N SER A 363 -12.80 13.47 17.62
CA SER A 363 -12.47 12.28 16.82
C SER A 363 -12.22 11.09 17.74
N MET A 364 -13.03 10.05 17.62
CA MET A 364 -12.87 8.83 18.41
C MET A 364 -11.51 8.16 18.15
N ILE A 365 -11.04 8.16 16.90
CA ILE A 365 -9.78 7.51 16.52
C ILE A 365 -8.59 8.27 17.11
N ASP A 366 -8.60 9.61 17.04
CA ASP A 366 -7.48 10.39 17.59
C ASP A 366 -7.47 10.35 19.12
N SER A 367 -8.63 10.36 19.78
CA SER A 367 -8.71 10.12 21.23
C SER A 367 -8.11 8.76 21.62
N LEU A 368 -8.46 7.69 20.90
CA LEU A 368 -7.92 6.35 21.16
C LEU A 368 -6.41 6.30 20.92
N ARG A 369 -5.91 6.96 19.87
CA ARG A 369 -4.47 7.06 19.60
C ARG A 369 -3.72 7.74 20.74
N LEU A 370 -4.25 8.85 21.25
CA LEU A 370 -3.66 9.55 22.40
C LEU A 370 -3.68 8.69 23.68
N LEU A 371 -4.78 7.97 23.94
CA LEU A 371 -4.86 7.04 25.08
C LEU A 371 -3.84 5.90 24.96
N CYS A 372 -3.70 5.33 23.77
CA CYS A 372 -2.66 4.31 23.50
C CYS A 372 -1.25 4.90 23.66
N LEU A 373 -1.02 6.12 23.17
CA LEU A 373 0.27 6.79 23.31
C LEU A 373 0.61 7.03 24.78
N LEU A 374 -0.33 7.60 25.55
CA LEU A 374 -0.20 7.79 27.00
C LEU A 374 0.13 6.48 27.71
N SER A 375 -0.57 5.39 27.38
CA SER A 375 -0.28 4.08 27.96
C SER A 375 1.13 3.60 27.65
N LEU A 376 1.63 3.82 26.43
CA LEU A 376 2.95 3.34 26.01
C LEU A 376 4.08 4.19 26.59
N THR A 377 3.88 5.51 26.75
CA THR A 377 4.89 6.41 27.30
C THR A 377 4.97 6.32 28.83
N GLU A 378 3.86 6.05 29.50
CA GLU A 378 3.76 5.95 30.97
C GLU A 378 3.69 4.51 31.49
N ASN A 379 4.09 3.51 30.68
CA ASN A 379 4.09 2.08 31.06
C ASN A 379 2.74 1.55 31.62
N GLY A 380 1.63 2.12 31.16
CA GLY A 380 0.27 1.71 31.54
C GLY A 380 -0.21 2.22 32.90
N GLU A 381 0.46 3.18 33.54
CA GLU A 381 0.08 3.66 34.88
C GLU A 381 -1.25 4.46 34.93
N TYR A 382 -1.74 4.93 33.77
CA TYR A 382 -2.92 5.81 33.67
C TYR A 382 -4.13 5.20 32.94
N LEU A 383 -4.07 3.92 32.57
CA LEU A 383 -5.20 3.13 32.09
C LEU A 383 -5.80 2.31 33.24
#